data_AF-L1K3Y5-F1
#
_entry.id   AF-L1K3Y5-F1
#
_cell.length_a   1.000
_cell.length_b   1.000
_cell.length_c   1.000
_cell.angle_alpha   90.00
_cell.angle_beta   90.00
_cell.angle_gamma   90.00
#
_symmetry.space_group_name_H-M   'P 1'
#
loop_
_entity.id
_entity.type
_entity.pdbx_description
1 polymer ?
#
loop_
_entity_poly.entity_id
_entity_poly.type
_entity_poly.pdbx_seq_one_letter_code
_entity_poly.pdbx_strand_id
1 'polypeptide(L)' 'ISITLVEAKHLPKMDLHTKCDPFVIVKLGDTSKKSKVIKKTYNPKWDQSF' A
#
# COMPACT_ATOMS: atom_id res chain seq x y z
N ILE A 1 10.11 12.87 -12.52
CA ILE A 1 9.42 11.57 -12.38
C ILE A 1 8.32 11.77 -11.35
N SER A 2 7.07 11.46 -11.68
CA SER A 2 5.96 11.48 -10.72
C SER A 2 5.45 10.05 -10.57
N ILE A 3 5.27 9.60 -9.33
CA ILE A 3 4.83 8.24 -9.03
C ILE A 3 3.45 8.34 -8.38
N THR A 4 2.45 7.74 -9.00
CA THR A 4 1.10 7.65 -8.43
C THR A 4 0.83 6.23 -7.98
N LEU A 5 0.64 6.07 -6.66
CA LEU A 5 0.21 4.83 -6.05
C LEU A 5 -1.32 4.81 -6.01
N VAL A 6 -1.92 3.95 -6.84
CA VAL A 6 -3.38 3.86 -7.00
C VAL A 6 -3.98 2.87 -5.98
N GLU A 7 -3.86 1.57 -6.25
CA GLU A 7 -4.51 0.52 -5.46
C GLU A 7 -3.74 -0.80 -5.53
N ALA A 8 -4.02 -1.70 -4.59
CA ALA A 8 -3.69 -3.12 -4.68
C ALA A 8 -4.96 -3.95 -4.55
N LYS A 9 -4.95 -5.15 -5.13
CA LYS A 9 -6.09 -6.08 -5.14
C LYS A 9 -5.64 -7.46 -4.72
N HIS A 10 -6.54 -8.18 -4.03
CA HIS A 10 -6.34 -9.57 -3.62
C HIS A 10 -5.07 -9.80 -2.80
N LEU A 11 -4.79 -8.93 -1.83
CA LEU A 11 -3.69 -9.16 -0.90
C LEU A 11 -3.89 -10.50 -0.16
N PRO A 12 -2.82 -11.28 0.01
CA PRO A 12 -2.89 -12.59 0.64
C PRO A 12 -3.42 -12.47 2.07
N LYS A 13 -4.34 -13.37 2.42
CA LYS A 13 -4.83 -13.49 3.79
C LYS A 13 -3.77 -14.20 4.61
N MET A 14 -3.03 -13.45 5.42
CA MET A 14 -2.08 -14.03 6.35
C MET A 14 -2.78 -14.68 7.55
N ASP A 15 -3.94 -14.13 7.94
CA ASP A 15 -4.79 -14.63 9.02
C ASP A 15 -6.19 -14.96 8.52
N LEU A 16 -6.79 -16.04 9.04
CA LEU A 16 -8.17 -16.46 8.75
C LEU A 16 -9.22 -15.49 9.32
N HIS A 17 -8.91 -14.84 10.44
CA HIS A 17 -9.87 -14.04 11.21
C HIS A 17 -9.62 -12.53 11.16
N THR A 18 -8.49 -12.10 10.59
CA THR A 18 -8.03 -10.70 10.66
C THR A 18 -7.74 -10.13 9.28
N LYS A 19 -8.21 -8.90 9.03
CA LYS A 19 -7.88 -8.16 7.81
C LYS A 19 -6.53 -7.47 7.98
N CYS A 20 -5.78 -7.33 6.88
CA CYS A 20 -4.47 -6.68 6.88
C CYS A 20 -4.58 -5.14 6.93
N ASP A 21 -3.51 -4.50 7.41
CA ASP A 21 -3.31 -3.05 7.38
C ASP A 21 -2.18 -2.69 6.37
N PRO A 22 -2.41 -2.80 5.05
CA PRO A 22 -1.37 -2.63 4.03
C PRO A 22 -0.81 -1.21 3.89
N PHE A 23 0.46 -1.13 3.54
CA PHE A 23 1.18 0.08 3.10
C PHE A 23 2.25 -0.28 2.05
N VAL A 24 2.71 0.71 1.29
CA VAL A 24 3.75 0.57 0.27
C VAL A 24 4.91 1.52 0.58
N ILE A 25 6.13 1.06 0.34
CA ILE A 25 7.33 1.90 0.31
C ILE A 25 7.82 1.94 -1.13
N VAL A 26 7.86 3.14 -1.69
CA VAL A 26 8.45 3.40 -3.01
C VAL A 26 9.90 3.83 -2.80
N LYS A 27 10.85 3.17 -3.48
CA LYS A 27 12.27 3.52 -3.47
C LYS A 27 12.73 3.92 -4.87
N LEU A 28 13.39 5.08 -4.98
CA LEU A 28 13.98 5.59 -6.21
C LEU A 28 15.39 6.13 -5.87
N GLY A 29 16.42 5.37 -6.22
CA GLY A 29 17.78 5.62 -5.74
C GLY A 29 17.82 5.64 -4.21
N ASP A 30 18.39 6.71 -3.65
CA ASP A 30 18.50 6.91 -2.19
C ASP A 30 17.22 7.46 -1.55
N THR A 31 16.22 7.84 -2.35
CA THR A 31 14.95 8.37 -1.83
C THR A 31 13.96 7.25 -1.57
N SER A 32 13.34 7.25 -0.40
CA SER A 32 12.21 6.37 -0.09
C SER A 32 11.01 7.17 0.40
N LYS A 33 9.81 6.81 -0.07
CA LYS A 33 8.54 7.38 0.40
C LYS A 33 7.59 6.28 0.81
N LYS A 34 6.93 6.47 1.95
CA LYS A 34 5.97 5.54 2.52
C LYS A 34 4.56 6.06 2.29
N SER A 35 3.65 5.18 1.86
CA SER A 35 2.24 5.49 1.73
C SER A 35 1.55 5.54 3.09
N LYS A 36 0.31 6.05 3.12
CA LYS A 36 -0.58 5.83 4.25
C LYS A 36 -0.83 4.34 4.46
N VAL A 37 -1.11 3.96 5.70
CA VAL A 37 -1.59 2.62 6.05
C VAL A 37 -3.10 2.60 5.86
N ILE A 38 -3.62 1.71 5.02
CA ILE A 38 -5.07 1.51 4.89
C ILE A 38 -5.47 0.38 5.82
N LYS A 39 -6.37 0.65 6.77
CA LYS A 39 -6.72 -0.34 7.80
C LYS A 39 -7.72 -1.37 7.29
N LYS A 40 -7.57 -2.60 7.75
CA LYS A 40 -8.54 -3.70 7.63
C LYS A 40 -9.04 -3.92 6.20
N THR A 41 -8.14 -4.10 5.24
CA THR A 41 -8.50 -4.37 3.84
C THR A 41 -7.50 -5.26 3.11
N TYR A 42 -7.98 -6.07 2.17
CA TYR A 42 -7.17 -6.79 1.19
C TYR A 42 -7.13 -6.11 -0.18
N ASN A 43 -7.89 -5.01 -0.32
CA ASN A 43 -7.98 -4.21 -1.54
C ASN A 43 -7.78 -2.74 -1.17
N PRO A 44 -6.56 -2.33 -0.75
CA PRO A 44 -6.30 -0.94 -0.38
C PRO A 44 -6.31 -0.03 -1.60
N LYS A 45 -6.83 1.18 -1.40
CA LYS A 45 -6.70 2.31 -2.33
C LYS A 45 -5.98 3.43 -1.61
N TRP A 46 -4.89 3.92 -2.20
CA TRP A 46 -4.11 5.02 -1.65
C TRP A 46 -4.36 6.32 -2.39
N ASP A 47 -4.52 6.25 -3.72
CA ASP A 47 -4.68 7.41 -4.61
C ASP A 47 -3.71 8.55 -4.24
N GLN A 48 -2.44 8.18 -4.06
CA GLN A 48 -1.39 9.03 -3.50
C GLN A 48 -0.27 9.25 -4.52
N SER A 49 0.04 10.52 -4.80
CA SER A 49 1.16 10.91 -5.68
C SER A 49 2.39 11.33 -4.88
N PHE A 50 3.55 11.04 -5.46
CA PHE A 50 4.89 11.22 -4.87
C PHE A 50 5.83 11.98 -5.80
#